data_AF-A0A966KQL8-F1
#
_entry.id   AF-A0A966KQL8-F1
#
_cell.length_a   1.000
_cell.length_b   1.000
_cell.length_c   1.000
_cell.angle_alpha   90.00
_cell.angle_beta   90.00
_cell.angle_gamma   90.00
#
_symmetry.space_group_name_H-M   'P 1'
#
loop_
_entity.id
_entity.type
_entity.pdbx_description
1 polymer ?
#
loop_
_entity_poly.entity_id
_entity_poly.type
_entity_poly.pdbx_seq_one_letter_code
_entity_poly.pdbx_strand_id
1 'polypeptide(L)'
;VGRGRWPSSIIWNWGGGAGRCGDHVVGLQFGARWTEGTGFTENGFLLDGVATKIGRELVWTYDWEDPMAPWTIEDPGGQLSVVLQPVFDKYTNTGDATLGSEVHQVFGRYSGFVVDDAGRRVEFAELQGFAEEARQNW
;
A
#
# COMPACT_ATOMS: atom_id res chain seq x y z
N VAL A 1 -4.99 13.46 5.48
CA VAL A 1 -3.89 14.45 5.30
C VAL A 1 -2.80 14.10 6.30
N GLY A 2 -1.61 13.71 5.82
CA GLY A 2 -0.45 13.47 6.67
C GLY A 2 0.06 14.80 7.24
N ARG A 3 0.43 14.83 8.52
CA ARG A 3 0.99 16.02 9.18
C ARG A 3 2.33 15.63 9.79
N GLY A 4 3.39 16.34 9.44
CA GLY A 4 4.74 16.04 9.89
C GLY A 4 5.73 17.14 9.54
N ARG A 5 6.96 16.97 10.02
CA ARG A 5 8.12 17.74 9.55
C ARG A 5 8.83 16.86 8.53
N TRP A 6 8.80 17.28 7.27
CA TRP A 6 9.32 16.50 6.16
C TRP A 6 10.79 16.85 5.89
N PRO A 7 11.65 15.86 5.60
CA PRO A 7 12.93 16.11 4.95
C PRO A 7 12.72 16.83 3.62
N SER A 8 13.74 17.53 3.13
CA SER A 8 13.68 18.23 1.83
C SER A 8 13.52 17.27 0.66
N SER A 9 13.97 16.01 0.79
CA SER A 9 13.74 14.97 -0.20
C SER A 9 13.14 13.74 0.49
N ILE A 10 12.03 13.23 -0.04
CA ILE A 10 11.31 12.10 0.57
C ILE A 10 10.64 11.23 -0.49
N ILE A 11 10.69 9.92 -0.25
CA ILE A 11 9.94 8.92 -1.00
C ILE A 11 9.01 8.21 -0.02
N TRP A 12 7.77 7.99 -0.41
CA TRP A 12 6.81 7.24 0.38
C TRP A 12 5.92 6.36 -0.48
N ASN A 13 5.48 5.25 0.11
CA ASN A 13 4.44 4.40 -0.46
C ASN A 13 3.16 4.53 0.34
N TRP A 14 2.04 4.44 -0.36
CA TRP A 14 0.74 4.24 0.25
C TRP A 14 -0.08 3.30 -0.62
N GLY A 15 -0.88 2.46 0.02
CA GLY A 15 -1.80 1.58 -0.68
C GLY A 15 -3.04 1.38 0.14
N GLY A 16 -4.15 1.15 -0.56
CA GLY A 16 -5.43 0.93 0.08
C GLY A 16 -6.41 0.27 -0.86
N GLY A 17 -7.39 -0.40 -0.29
CA GLY A 17 -8.41 -1.10 -1.06
C GLY A 17 -9.53 -1.58 -0.16
N ALA A 18 -10.67 -1.91 -0.77
CA ALA A 18 -11.77 -2.49 -0.03
C ALA A 18 -12.70 -3.24 -0.97
N GLY A 19 -13.44 -4.19 -0.41
CA GLY A 19 -14.55 -4.81 -1.12
C GLY A 19 -15.13 -5.99 -0.36
N ARG A 20 -16.05 -6.68 -1.03
CA ARG A 20 -16.65 -7.91 -0.52
C ARG A 20 -15.98 -9.11 -1.19
N CYS A 21 -15.65 -10.13 -0.40
CA CYS A 21 -15.21 -11.43 -0.87
C CYS A 21 -16.10 -12.50 -0.22
N GLY A 22 -17.04 -13.05 -0.99
CA GLY A 22 -18.09 -13.94 -0.44
C GLY A 22 -18.88 -13.23 0.66
N ASP A 23 -18.87 -13.83 1.85
CA ASP A 23 -19.55 -13.31 3.04
C ASP A 23 -18.71 -12.26 3.80
N HIS A 24 -17.45 -12.05 3.41
CA HIS A 24 -16.53 -11.14 4.09
C HIS A 24 -16.49 -9.75 3.49
N VAL A 25 -16.30 -8.76 4.35
CA VAL A 25 -15.90 -7.40 3.97
C VAL A 25 -14.44 -7.22 4.36
N VAL A 26 -13.61 -6.88 3.38
CA VAL A 26 -12.17 -6.66 3.55
C VAL A 26 -11.82 -5.22 3.25
N GLY A 27 -11.02 -4.59 4.12
CA GLY A 27 -10.38 -3.29 3.88
C GLY A 27 -8.88 -3.41 4.08
N LEU A 28 -8.11 -2.71 3.26
CA LEU A 28 -6.65 -2.78 3.18
C LEU A 28 -6.04 -1.38 3.38
N GLN A 29 -4.96 -1.28 4.15
CA GLN A 29 -4.24 -0.03 4.40
C GLN A 29 -2.74 -0.32 4.57
N PHE A 30 -1.90 0.23 3.70
CA PHE A 30 -0.46 -0.04 3.64
C PHE A 30 0.34 1.26 3.53
N GLY A 31 1.49 1.34 4.18
CA GLY A 31 2.46 2.43 4.04
C GLY A 31 3.90 1.91 4.14
N ALA A 32 4.84 2.60 3.49
CA ALA A 32 6.26 2.30 3.61
C ALA A 32 7.17 3.49 3.27
N ARG A 33 8.48 3.27 3.43
CA ARG A 33 9.63 4.17 3.20
C ARG A 33 9.73 5.37 4.14
N TRP A 34 8.66 6.13 4.35
CA TRP A 34 8.76 7.36 5.15
C TRP A 34 8.93 7.15 6.65
N THR A 35 8.54 5.98 7.16
CA THR A 35 8.74 5.57 8.56
C THR A 35 9.78 4.46 8.71
N GLU A 36 10.52 4.13 7.65
CA GLU A 36 11.50 3.04 7.66
C GLU A 36 12.54 3.24 8.79
N GLY A 37 12.75 2.19 9.59
CA GLY A 37 13.67 2.19 10.71
C GLY A 37 13.20 2.97 11.95
N THR A 38 12.03 3.60 11.92
CA THR A 38 11.50 4.38 13.07
C THR A 38 10.74 3.53 14.08
N GLY A 39 10.32 2.31 13.69
CA GLY A 39 9.46 1.43 14.49
C GLY A 39 7.96 1.79 14.43
N PHE A 40 7.56 2.81 13.66
CA PHE A 40 6.16 3.17 13.45
C PHE A 40 5.68 2.75 12.05
N THR A 41 4.44 2.27 11.96
CA THR A 41 3.83 1.82 10.69
C THR A 41 2.33 2.09 10.67
N GLU A 42 1.78 2.37 9.49
CA GLU A 42 0.32 2.55 9.27
C GLU A 42 -0.38 1.25 8.87
N ASN A 43 0.39 0.17 8.70
CA ASN A 43 -0.04 -1.07 8.08
C ASN A 43 -1.13 -1.80 8.85
N GLY A 44 -2.16 -2.27 8.16
CA GLY A 44 -3.22 -3.09 8.73
C GLY A 44 -4.32 -3.42 7.72
N PHE A 45 -5.32 -4.15 8.19
CA PHE A 45 -6.50 -4.48 7.42
C PHE A 45 -7.74 -4.50 8.31
N LEU A 46 -8.90 -4.42 7.68
CA LEU A 46 -10.21 -4.61 8.27
C LEU A 46 -10.78 -5.93 7.74
N LEU A 47 -11.28 -6.77 8.65
CA LEU A 47 -12.04 -7.96 8.31
C LEU A 47 -13.37 -7.94 9.08
N ASP A 48 -14.49 -7.89 8.36
CA ASP A 48 -15.85 -7.90 8.91
C ASP A 48 -16.07 -6.84 10.02
N GLY A 49 -15.45 -5.66 9.86
CA GLY A 49 -15.53 -4.55 10.80
C GLY A 49 -14.51 -4.59 11.95
N VAL A 50 -13.66 -5.61 12.01
CA VAL A 50 -12.56 -5.72 12.99
C VAL A 50 -11.25 -5.29 12.36
N ALA A 51 -10.53 -4.38 13.01
CA ALA A 51 -9.23 -3.91 12.55
C ALA A 51 -8.10 -4.76 13.14
N THR A 52 -7.19 -5.23 12.28
CA THR A 52 -5.94 -5.88 12.67
C THR A 52 -4.76 -5.00 12.27
N LYS A 53 -3.93 -4.65 13.24
CA LYS A 53 -2.70 -3.87 13.03
C LYS A 53 -1.57 -4.81 12.64
N ILE A 54 -0.87 -4.50 11.55
CA ILE A 54 0.41 -5.13 11.24
C ILE A 54 1.50 -4.18 11.72
N GLY A 55 2.13 -4.49 12.86
CA GLY A 55 3.15 -3.62 13.47
C GLY A 55 4.48 -3.57 12.72
N ARG A 56 4.74 -4.57 11.87
CA ARG A 56 5.98 -4.73 11.10
C ARG A 56 5.98 -3.87 9.84
N GLU A 57 7.18 -3.59 9.35
CA GLU A 57 7.39 -3.05 8.02
C GLU A 57 7.00 -4.12 6.98
N LEU A 58 6.24 -3.70 5.96
CA LEU A 58 5.86 -4.56 4.85
C LEU A 58 6.96 -4.53 3.80
N VAL A 59 7.17 -5.66 3.12
CA VAL A 59 8.04 -5.76 1.96
C VAL A 59 7.21 -5.38 0.73
N TRP A 60 7.65 -4.34 0.03
CA TRP A 60 7.04 -3.89 -1.22
C TRP A 60 7.94 -4.23 -2.40
N THR A 61 7.38 -4.85 -3.45
CA THR A 61 8.07 -5.09 -4.72
C THR A 61 7.23 -4.52 -5.85
N TYR A 62 7.85 -3.65 -6.65
CA TYR A 62 7.27 -3.05 -7.85
C TYR A 62 8.41 -2.42 -8.67
N ASP A 63 8.12 -2.08 -9.93
CA ASP A 63 9.03 -1.36 -10.80
C ASP A 63 8.55 0.08 -10.97
N TRP A 64 9.44 1.03 -10.68
CA TRP A 64 9.13 2.45 -10.89
C TRP A 64 9.08 2.81 -12.39
N GLU A 65 9.91 2.17 -13.21
CA GLU A 65 9.96 2.41 -14.66
C GLU A 65 8.86 1.64 -15.40
N ASP A 66 8.26 0.64 -14.75
CA ASP A 66 7.06 -0.07 -15.23
C ASP A 66 5.98 -0.10 -14.13
N PRO A 67 5.33 1.04 -13.84
CA PRO A 67 4.35 1.15 -12.75
C PRO A 67 3.13 0.26 -12.97
N MET A 68 2.87 -0.17 -14.21
CA MET A 68 1.77 -1.04 -14.57
C MET A 68 2.07 -2.54 -14.34
N ALA A 69 3.32 -2.90 -14.05
CA ALA A 69 3.67 -4.23 -13.55
C ALA A 69 2.97 -4.52 -12.21
N PRO A 70 2.77 -5.80 -11.83
CA PRO A 70 2.14 -6.12 -10.55
C PRO A 70 2.93 -5.60 -9.34
N TRP A 71 2.23 -5.05 -8.35
CA TRP A 71 2.83 -4.62 -7.08
C TRP A 71 2.56 -5.68 -6.01
N THR A 72 3.60 -6.20 -5.36
CA THR A 72 3.45 -7.14 -4.24
C THR A 72 3.69 -6.45 -2.91
N ILE A 73 2.87 -6.77 -1.92
CA ILE A 73 2.99 -6.25 -0.57
C ILE A 73 2.85 -7.42 0.41
N GLU A 74 3.88 -7.65 1.21
CA GLU A 74 3.98 -8.82 2.08
C GLU A 74 4.36 -8.43 3.50
N ASP A 75 3.70 -9.05 4.48
CA ASP A 75 4.15 -9.03 5.86
C ASP A 75 5.13 -10.20 6.10
N PRO A 76 6.39 -9.95 6.50
CA PRO A 76 7.33 -11.01 6.87
C PRO A 76 6.84 -11.93 7.99
N GLY A 77 5.89 -11.48 8.80
CA GLY A 77 5.23 -12.28 9.84
C GLY A 77 4.09 -13.17 9.33
N GLY A 78 3.75 -13.13 8.04
CA GLY A 78 2.76 -13.99 7.41
C GLY A 78 1.30 -13.57 7.59
N GLN A 79 1.01 -12.38 8.14
CA GLN A 79 -0.37 -11.91 8.28
C GLN A 79 -0.99 -11.39 6.98
N LEU A 80 -0.16 -11.14 5.95
CA LEU A 80 -0.60 -10.58 4.69
C LEU A 80 0.37 -10.93 3.56
N SER A 81 -0.15 -11.32 2.41
CA SER A 81 0.54 -11.27 1.11
C SER A 81 -0.50 -10.97 0.04
N VAL A 82 -0.32 -9.85 -0.66
CA VAL A 82 -1.25 -9.36 -1.68
C VAL A 82 -0.50 -8.88 -2.91
N VAL A 83 -1.17 -9.00 -4.06
CA VAL A 83 -0.71 -8.49 -5.34
C VAL A 83 -1.77 -7.54 -5.87
N LEU A 84 -1.38 -6.29 -6.16
CA LEU A 84 -2.17 -5.38 -6.98
C LEU A 84 -1.85 -5.66 -8.44
N GLN A 85 -2.89 -5.90 -9.24
CA GLN A 85 -2.79 -5.84 -10.70
C GLN A 85 -3.29 -4.46 -11.17
N PRO A 86 -2.39 -3.55 -11.59
CA PRO A 86 -2.79 -2.24 -12.10
C PRO A 86 -3.64 -2.35 -13.37
N VAL A 87 -4.61 -1.45 -13.50
CA VAL A 87 -5.40 -1.24 -14.73
C VAL A 87 -5.34 0.20 -15.22
N PHE A 88 -4.88 1.13 -14.38
CA PHE A 88 -4.73 2.53 -14.71
C PHE A 88 -3.65 3.17 -13.84
N ASP A 89 -2.80 3.99 -14.45
CA ASP A 89 -1.83 4.82 -13.74
C ASP A 89 -2.20 6.29 -13.83
N LYS A 90 -2.45 6.91 -12.68
CA LYS A 90 -2.59 8.35 -12.55
C LYS A 90 -1.23 8.98 -12.31
N TYR A 91 -0.39 9.01 -13.35
CA TYR A 91 0.89 9.68 -13.30
C TYR A 91 0.71 11.19 -13.09
N THR A 92 1.44 11.75 -12.12
CA THR A 92 1.44 13.18 -11.82
C THR A 92 2.87 13.66 -11.62
N ASN A 93 3.30 14.63 -12.41
CA ASN A 93 4.59 15.29 -12.26
C ASN A 93 4.36 16.81 -12.22
N THR A 94 4.70 17.42 -11.09
CA THR A 94 4.53 18.86 -10.85
C THR A 94 5.81 19.45 -10.31
N GLY A 95 6.40 20.41 -11.00
CA GLY A 95 7.63 21.09 -10.56
C GLY A 95 8.66 21.22 -11.67
N ASP A 96 9.91 21.41 -11.27
CA ASP A 96 11.09 21.39 -12.13
C ASP A 96 12.09 20.31 -11.67
N ALA A 97 13.27 20.27 -12.29
CA ALA A 97 14.29 19.26 -12.01
C ALA A 97 14.84 19.28 -10.56
N THR A 98 14.58 20.34 -9.80
CA THR A 98 15.11 20.55 -8.44
C THR A 98 14.02 20.56 -7.36
N LEU A 99 12.81 21.00 -7.69
CA LEU A 99 11.69 21.13 -6.76
C LEU A 99 10.43 20.59 -7.42
N GLY A 100 9.77 19.65 -6.75
CA GLY A 100 8.56 19.07 -7.32
C GLY A 100 8.11 17.77 -6.67
N SER A 101 7.01 17.26 -7.19
CA SER A 101 6.41 15.98 -6.83
C SER A 101 6.24 15.15 -8.09
N GLU A 102 6.73 13.92 -8.06
CA GLU A 102 6.50 12.91 -9.08
C GLU A 102 5.83 11.70 -8.43
N VAL A 103 4.70 11.28 -8.97
CA VAL A 103 3.84 10.27 -8.36
C VAL A 103 3.32 9.32 -9.43
N HIS A 104 3.53 8.03 -9.23
CA HIS A 104 2.74 6.98 -9.86
C HIS A 104 1.69 6.53 -8.84
N GLN A 105 0.42 6.76 -9.15
CA GLN A 105 -0.71 6.28 -8.35
C GLN A 105 -1.52 5.33 -9.23
N VAL A 106 -1.28 4.05 -9.03
CA VAL A 106 -1.88 3.00 -9.84
C VAL A 106 -3.14 2.47 -9.18
N PHE A 107 -4.20 2.37 -9.97
CA PHE A 107 -5.49 1.82 -9.59
C PHE A 107 -5.65 0.45 -10.21
N GLY A 108 -6.21 -0.48 -9.46
CA GLY A 108 -6.21 -1.88 -9.86
C GLY A 108 -7.07 -2.75 -8.97
N ARG A 109 -6.74 -4.03 -9.00
CA ARG A 109 -7.39 -5.05 -8.18
C ARG A 109 -6.38 -5.85 -7.37
N TYR A 110 -6.63 -5.95 -6.07
CA TYR A 110 -5.88 -6.76 -5.15
C TYR A 110 -6.41 -8.20 -5.13
N SER A 111 -5.48 -9.14 -5.18
CA SER A 111 -5.71 -10.56 -4.87
C SER A 111 -4.67 -11.04 -3.88
N GLY A 112 -5.03 -11.98 -3.00
CA GLY A 112 -4.13 -12.48 -1.98
C GLY A 112 -4.87 -12.92 -0.73
N PHE A 113 -4.25 -12.72 0.43
CA PHE A 113 -4.85 -13.11 1.70
C PHE A 113 -4.46 -12.20 2.87
N VAL A 114 -5.28 -12.28 3.91
CA VAL A 114 -4.98 -11.76 5.26
C VAL A 114 -5.16 -12.85 6.31
N VAL A 115 -4.47 -12.73 7.44
CA VAL A 115 -4.62 -13.59 8.63
C VAL A 115 -4.79 -12.70 9.85
N ASP A 116 -5.96 -12.80 10.51
CA ASP A 116 -6.26 -12.04 11.72
C ASP A 116 -5.51 -12.55 12.97
N ASP A 117 -5.63 -11.82 14.07
CA ASP A 117 -4.93 -12.14 15.32
C ASP A 117 -5.42 -13.45 15.97
N ALA A 118 -6.58 -13.98 15.55
CA ALA A 118 -7.07 -15.30 15.94
C ALA A 118 -6.57 -16.43 15.03
N GLY A 119 -5.77 -16.10 14.01
CA GLY A 119 -5.24 -17.06 13.03
C GLY A 119 -6.21 -17.39 11.90
N ARG A 120 -7.31 -16.65 11.76
CA ARG A 120 -8.27 -16.86 10.67
C ARG A 120 -7.70 -16.28 9.38
N ARG A 121 -7.50 -17.15 8.40
CA ARG A 121 -7.10 -16.77 7.04
C ARG A 121 -8.32 -16.47 6.18
N VAL A 122 -8.30 -15.34 5.47
CA VAL A 122 -9.29 -14.99 4.45
C VAL A 122 -8.55 -14.70 3.15
N GLU A 123 -8.89 -15.48 2.13
CA GLU A 123 -8.41 -15.26 0.76
C GLU A 123 -9.42 -14.41 0.01
N PHE A 124 -8.91 -13.56 -0.87
CA PHE A 124 -9.73 -12.71 -1.71
C PHE A 124 -9.09 -12.51 -3.07
N ALA A 125 -9.95 -12.22 -4.03
CA ALA A 125 -9.57 -11.87 -5.38
C ALA A 125 -10.35 -10.64 -5.82
N GLU A 126 -9.76 -9.89 -6.73
CA GLU A 126 -10.44 -8.81 -7.46
C GLU A 126 -10.93 -7.63 -6.60
N LEU A 127 -10.38 -7.41 -5.41
CA LEU A 127 -10.74 -6.28 -4.54
C LEU A 127 -10.24 -4.96 -5.15
N GLN A 128 -11.12 -3.97 -5.29
CA GLN A 128 -10.70 -2.67 -5.82
C GLN A 128 -9.75 -1.96 -4.85
N GLY A 129 -8.70 -1.35 -5.39
CA GLY A 129 -7.74 -0.60 -4.62
C GLY A 129 -6.75 0.19 -5.47
N PHE A 130 -5.76 0.73 -4.80
CA PHE A 130 -4.67 1.48 -5.39
C PHE A 130 -3.37 1.25 -4.60
N ALA A 131 -2.25 1.52 -5.27
CA ALA A 131 -0.94 1.68 -4.66
C ALA A 131 -0.26 2.91 -5.27
N GLU A 132 0.64 3.53 -4.53
CA GLU A 132 1.45 4.62 -5.05
C GLU A 132 2.87 4.61 -4.51
N GLU A 133 3.78 5.14 -5.32
CA GLU A 133 5.03 5.72 -4.87
C GLU A 133 4.99 7.21 -5.21
N ALA A 134 5.29 8.05 -4.23
CA ALA A 134 5.43 9.47 -4.40
C ALA A 134 6.85 9.90 -4.00
N ARG A 135 7.49 10.66 -4.90
CA ARG A 135 8.80 11.28 -4.70
C ARG A 135 8.62 12.79 -4.61
N GLN A 136 9.09 13.40 -3.54
CA GLN A 136 8.98 14.84 -3.32
C GLN A 136 10.32 15.46 -3.01
N ASN A 137 10.56 16.61 -3.62
CA ASN A 137 11.67 17.52 -3.34
C ASN A 137 11.10 18.91 -3.03
N TRP A 138 11.35 19.40 -1.81
CA TRP A 138 10.84 20.65 -1.23
C TRP A 138 11.95 21.66 -0.93
#